data_AF-A0A1F8RDW4-F1
#
_entry.id   AF-A0A1F8RDW4-F1
#
_cell.length_a   1.000
_cell.length_b   1.000
_cell.length_c   1.000
_cell.angle_alpha   90.00
_cell.angle_beta   90.00
_cell.angle_gamma   90.00
#
_symmetry.space_group_name_H-M   'P 1'
#
loop_
_entity.id
_entity.type
_entity.pdbx_description
1 polymer ?
#
loop_
_entity_poly.entity_id
_entity_poly.type
_entity_poly.pdbx_seq_one_letter_code
_entity_poly.pdbx_strand_id
1 'polypeptide(L)'
;MRGDIALFLGLVAVIGGGIVVAVIFLLGGNGGGNNACDNALPPLGRSDISQAGFQAEDAGLAKVIQAASAGNLPAAEDAFFGDVHGFTHNVDPPLRPIDEEMARDLCESVIHIEEELAIDRRVDVIASDAARIRALLRDAAEALGYARPGD
;
A
#
# COMPACT_ATOMS: atom_id res chain seq x y z
N MET A 1 -15.48 35.07 -1.07
CA MET A 1 -15.41 34.58 0.33
C MET A 1 -14.41 33.41 0.29
N ARG A 2 -13.10 33.69 0.34
CA ARG A 2 -12.24 33.56 1.53
C ARG A 2 -12.60 32.34 2.39
N GLY A 3 -11.79 31.31 2.25
CA GLY A 3 -11.73 30.10 3.07
C GLY A 3 -10.34 29.52 2.92
N ASP A 4 -9.34 30.25 3.42
CA ASP A 4 -7.96 29.80 3.54
C ASP A 4 -7.93 28.63 4.53
N ILE A 5 -7.76 27.39 4.06
CA ILE A 5 -7.47 26.25 4.94
C ILE A 5 -5.96 26.13 5.03
N ALA A 6 -5.45 26.58 6.17
CA ALA A 6 -4.05 26.58 6.51
C ALA A 6 -3.48 25.16 6.57
N LEU A 7 -2.33 25.01 5.93
CA LEU A 7 -1.38 23.92 6.08
C LEU A 7 -0.98 23.79 7.56
N PHE A 8 -1.36 22.70 8.24
CA PHE A 8 -0.82 22.39 9.56
C PHE A 8 0.44 21.55 9.42
N LEU A 9 1.58 22.24 9.52
CA LEU A 9 2.88 21.67 9.82
C LEU A 9 2.87 21.03 11.22
N GLY A 10 3.60 19.93 11.34
CA GLY A 10 3.58 18.97 12.44
C GLY A 10 3.53 19.52 13.86
N LEU A 11 2.79 18.80 14.71
CA LEU A 11 3.10 18.65 16.12
C LEU A 11 2.89 17.19 16.53
N VAL A 12 4.00 16.49 16.75
CA VAL A 12 4.03 15.16 17.34
C VAL A 12 3.81 15.31 18.84
N ALA A 13 2.64 14.90 19.33
CA ALA A 13 2.40 14.70 20.75
C ALA A 13 2.45 13.20 21.06
N VAL A 14 3.59 12.74 21.60
CA VAL A 14 3.72 11.38 22.13
C VAL A 14 3.03 11.32 23.49
N ILE A 15 1.83 10.73 23.54
CA ILE A 15 1.19 10.34 24.80
C ILE A 15 0.84 8.85 24.70
N GLY A 16 1.66 8.02 25.34
CA GLY A 16 1.31 6.63 25.71
C GLY A 16 1.22 5.62 24.56
N GLY A 17 2.34 5.00 24.21
CA GLY A 17 2.37 3.59 23.79
C GLY A 17 1.71 3.20 22.45
N GLY A 18 1.51 4.12 21.52
CA GLY A 18 1.10 3.81 20.14
C GLY A 18 2.16 4.26 19.15
N ILE A 19 2.54 3.40 18.21
CA ILE A 19 3.37 3.79 17.06
C ILE A 19 2.56 4.82 16.26
N VAL A 20 3.03 6.06 16.25
CA VAL A 20 2.49 7.09 15.35
C VAL A 20 3.08 6.81 13.97
N VAL A 21 2.37 6.05 13.16
CA VAL A 21 2.65 5.98 11.72
C VAL A 21 2.29 7.34 11.16
N ALA A 22 3.31 8.13 10.80
CA ALA A 22 3.10 9.35 10.04
C ALA A 22 2.64 8.92 8.64
N VAL A 23 1.32 8.85 8.44
CA VAL A 23 0.72 8.77 7.11
C VAL A 23 1.11 10.07 6.40
N ILE A 24 2.09 10.00 5.51
CA ILE A 24 2.36 11.08 4.57
C ILE A 24 1.22 11.04 3.57
N PHE A 25 0.13 11.72 3.92
CA PHE A 25 -1.01 11.97 3.05
C PHE A 25 -0.56 12.79 1.84
N LEU A 26 -0.09 12.11 0.78
CA LEU A 26 -0.01 12.66 -0.57
C LEU A 26 -1.43 12.68 -1.14
N LEU A 27 -2.27 13.57 -0.60
CA LEU A 27 -3.66 13.75 -1.00
C LEU A 27 -3.75 14.06 -2.49
N GLY A 28 -4.37 13.16 -3.24
CA GLY A 28 -4.86 13.38 -4.60
C GLY A 28 -5.89 14.50 -4.61
N GLY A 29 -5.46 15.70 -5.01
CA GLY A 29 -6.31 16.84 -5.32
C GLY A 29 -6.43 17.01 -6.83
N ASN A 30 -7.62 16.79 -7.37
CA ASN A 30 -8.01 16.95 -8.77
C ASN A 30 -7.59 18.31 -9.38
N GLY A 31 -6.60 18.32 -10.29
CA GLY A 31 -6.32 19.47 -11.15
C GLY A 31 -4.88 19.60 -11.68
N GLY A 32 -4.52 18.83 -12.73
CA GLY A 32 -3.45 19.16 -13.67
C GLY A 32 -2.01 18.79 -13.27
N GLY A 33 -1.48 17.73 -13.90
CA GLY A 33 -0.04 17.56 -14.15
C GLY A 33 0.79 16.97 -13.01
N ASN A 34 0.50 15.72 -12.63
CA ASN A 34 1.43 14.64 -12.25
C ASN A 34 0.61 13.61 -11.45
N ASN A 35 0.49 12.38 -11.95
CA ASN A 35 -0.10 11.26 -11.21
C ASN A 35 0.79 10.99 -9.98
N ALA A 36 0.21 10.70 -8.81
CA ALA A 36 0.98 10.31 -7.62
C ALA A 36 1.93 9.14 -7.92
N CYS A 37 1.50 8.28 -8.85
CA CYS A 37 2.25 7.15 -9.38
C CYS A 37 3.10 7.48 -10.61
N ASP A 38 3.44 8.74 -10.91
CA ASP A 38 4.48 9.04 -11.91
C ASP A 38 5.89 8.71 -11.37
N ASN A 39 6.08 8.79 -10.05
CA ASN A 39 7.29 8.35 -9.37
C ASN A 39 7.02 7.03 -8.62
N ALA A 40 8.08 6.27 -8.35
CA ALA A 40 7.98 5.10 -7.51
C ALA A 40 7.56 5.48 -6.08
N LEU A 41 6.79 4.62 -5.44
CA LEU A 41 6.45 4.73 -4.03
C LEU A 41 7.73 4.88 -3.18
N PRO A 42 7.75 5.80 -2.20
CA PRO A 42 8.90 5.94 -1.32
C PRO A 42 9.05 4.68 -0.46
N PRO A 43 10.24 4.07 -0.35
CA PRO A 43 10.45 2.90 0.50
C PRO A 43 10.02 3.14 1.95
N LEU A 44 9.37 2.14 2.55
CA LEU A 44 8.92 2.17 3.93
C LEU A 44 9.56 1.01 4.72
N GLY A 45 10.07 1.33 5.91
CA GLY A 45 10.65 0.34 6.80
C GLY A 45 11.91 -0.35 6.25
N ARG A 46 12.09 -1.63 6.60
CA ARG A 46 13.23 -2.46 6.18
C ARG A 46 12.80 -3.80 5.60
N SER A 47 11.58 -3.91 5.08
CA SER A 47 11.07 -5.15 4.51
C SER A 47 12.01 -5.61 3.38
N ASP A 48 12.61 -6.78 3.55
CA ASP A 48 13.62 -7.31 2.63
C ASP A 48 12.95 -7.90 1.39
N ILE A 49 13.29 -7.36 0.22
CA ILE A 49 12.80 -7.87 -1.07
C ILE A 49 13.53 -9.16 -1.35
N SER A 50 12.90 -10.26 -0.96
CA SER A 50 13.44 -11.60 -0.99
C SER A 50 12.35 -12.61 -1.30
N GLN A 51 12.73 -13.85 -1.64
CA GLN A 51 11.76 -14.94 -1.84
C GLN A 51 10.84 -15.13 -0.63
N ALA A 52 11.40 -15.03 0.59
CA ALA A 52 10.64 -15.16 1.82
C ALA A 52 9.68 -13.97 2.03
N GLY A 53 10.11 -12.76 1.66
CA GLY A 53 9.26 -11.56 1.68
C GLY A 53 8.04 -11.71 0.77
N PHE A 54 8.24 -12.08 -0.49
CA PHE A 54 7.12 -12.33 -1.42
C PHE A 54 6.14 -13.40 -0.92
N GLN A 55 6.63 -14.48 -0.29
CA GLN A 55 5.78 -15.51 0.31
C GLN A 55 5.02 -15.00 1.53
N ALA A 56 5.68 -14.25 2.41
CA ALA A 56 5.07 -13.67 3.59
C ALA A 56 3.96 -12.68 3.22
N GLU A 57 4.20 -11.82 2.24
CA GLU A 57 3.21 -10.81 1.85
C GLU A 57 2.07 -11.38 1.02
N ASP A 58 2.29 -12.45 0.24
CA ASP A 58 1.18 -13.19 -0.38
C ASP A 58 0.20 -13.71 0.68
N ALA A 59 0.73 -14.25 1.78
CA ALA A 59 -0.07 -14.70 2.92
C ALA A 59 -0.66 -13.51 3.71
N GLY A 60 0.05 -12.38 3.82
CA GLY A 60 -0.43 -11.14 4.41
C GLY A 60 -1.65 -10.59 3.69
N LEU A 61 -1.57 -10.45 2.36
CA LEU A 61 -2.69 -10.02 1.52
C LEU A 61 -3.86 -11.01 1.55
N ALA A 62 -3.59 -12.31 1.65
CA ALA A 62 -4.65 -13.30 1.87
C ALA A 62 -5.44 -13.04 3.17
N LYS A 63 -4.77 -12.59 4.24
CA LYS A 63 -5.44 -12.20 5.50
C LYS A 63 -6.25 -10.91 5.34
N VAL A 64 -5.74 -9.92 4.61
CA VAL A 64 -6.48 -8.69 4.29
C VAL A 64 -7.78 -9.03 3.57
N ILE A 65 -7.71 -9.87 2.51
CA ILE A 65 -8.88 -10.33 1.74
C ILE A 65 -9.87 -11.07 2.65
N GLN A 66 -9.37 -11.99 3.50
CA GLN A 66 -10.22 -12.77 4.40
C GLN A 66 -10.95 -11.87 5.40
N ALA A 67 -10.23 -10.92 6.02
CA ALA A 67 -10.79 -10.00 7.00
C ALA A 67 -11.83 -9.07 6.36
N ALA A 68 -11.51 -8.48 5.21
CA ALA A 68 -12.40 -7.60 4.47
C ALA A 68 -13.67 -8.34 4.00
N SER A 69 -13.53 -9.56 3.47
CA SER A 69 -14.67 -10.40 3.07
C SER A 69 -15.58 -10.78 4.24
N ALA A 70 -15.04 -10.85 5.46
CA ALA A 70 -15.81 -11.07 6.68
C ALA A 70 -16.42 -9.78 7.27
N GLY A 71 -16.22 -8.62 6.62
CA GLY A 71 -16.62 -7.31 7.13
C GLY A 71 -15.80 -6.85 8.34
N ASN A 72 -14.68 -7.51 8.64
CA ASN A 72 -13.82 -7.17 9.77
C ASN A 72 -12.75 -6.15 9.35
N LEU A 73 -13.18 -4.90 9.28
CA LEU A 73 -12.32 -3.80 8.83
C LEU A 73 -11.09 -3.57 9.73
N PRO A 74 -11.18 -3.56 11.09
CA PRO A 74 -9.99 -3.43 11.93
C PRO A 74 -8.95 -4.52 11.67
N ALA A 75 -9.36 -5.77 11.44
CA ALA A 75 -8.42 -6.84 11.13
C ALA A 75 -7.81 -6.71 9.72
N ALA A 76 -8.55 -6.15 8.75
CA ALA A 76 -8.01 -5.86 7.42
C ALA A 76 -6.97 -4.72 7.49
N GLU A 77 -7.26 -3.69 8.26
CA GLU A 77 -6.38 -2.54 8.53
C GLU A 77 -5.07 -2.98 9.20
N ASP A 78 -5.17 -3.75 10.29
CA ASP A 78 -4.01 -4.30 11.01
C ASP A 78 -3.15 -5.21 10.11
N ALA A 79 -3.79 -6.01 9.25
CA ALA A 79 -3.07 -6.91 8.34
C ALA A 79 -2.37 -6.15 7.21
N PHE A 80 -2.91 -5.03 6.75
CA PHE A 80 -2.35 -4.24 5.66
C PHE A 80 -1.24 -3.29 6.14
N PHE A 81 -1.50 -2.44 7.13
CA PHE A 81 -0.56 -1.39 7.57
C PHE A 81 0.67 -1.91 8.34
N GLY A 82 0.84 -3.22 8.44
CA GLY A 82 2.06 -3.88 8.90
C GLY A 82 3.08 -4.10 7.78
N ASP A 83 3.57 -5.34 7.67
CA ASP A 83 4.64 -5.70 6.73
C ASP A 83 4.22 -5.56 5.25
N VAL A 84 2.94 -5.82 4.94
CA VAL A 84 2.36 -5.73 3.57
C VAL A 84 2.56 -4.34 2.98
N HIS A 85 2.12 -3.31 3.70
CA HIS A 85 2.24 -1.92 3.27
C HIS A 85 3.71 -1.51 3.10
N GLY A 86 4.58 -1.90 4.04
CA GLY A 86 6.01 -1.62 3.91
C GLY A 86 6.64 -2.29 2.68
N PHE A 87 6.27 -3.54 2.42
CA PHE A 87 6.80 -4.32 1.32
C PHE A 87 6.33 -3.83 -0.05
N THR A 88 5.05 -3.48 -0.22
CA THR A 88 4.54 -2.93 -1.49
C THR A 88 5.25 -1.65 -1.88
N HIS A 89 5.51 -0.76 -0.92
CA HIS A 89 6.34 0.43 -1.10
C HIS A 89 7.77 0.11 -1.54
N ASN A 90 8.36 -0.95 -0.99
CA ASN A 90 9.74 -1.33 -1.30
C ASN A 90 9.86 -2.03 -2.66
N VAL A 91 8.83 -2.72 -3.14
CA VAL A 91 8.83 -3.43 -4.43
C VAL A 91 8.75 -2.49 -5.64
N ASP A 92 8.03 -1.37 -5.56
CA ASP A 92 7.86 -0.45 -6.70
C ASP A 92 9.21 0.08 -7.24
N PRO A 93 10.13 0.67 -6.44
CA PRO A 93 11.37 1.22 -6.97
C PRO A 93 12.24 0.26 -7.80
N PRO A 94 12.53 -0.99 -7.39
CA PRO A 94 13.28 -1.93 -8.22
C PRO A 94 12.44 -2.55 -9.35
N LEU A 95 11.11 -2.62 -9.23
CA LEU A 95 10.24 -3.10 -10.31
C LEU A 95 10.16 -2.09 -11.46
N ARG A 96 10.09 -0.80 -11.14
CA ARG A 96 9.91 0.30 -12.10
C ARG A 96 10.83 0.27 -13.33
N PRO A 97 12.16 0.07 -13.20
CA PRO A 97 13.04 -0.02 -14.38
C PRO A 97 12.89 -1.33 -15.18
N ILE A 98 12.19 -2.33 -14.66
CA ILE A 98 11.98 -3.65 -15.28
C ILE A 98 10.62 -3.67 -16.01
N ASP A 99 9.57 -3.24 -15.32
CA ASP A 99 8.20 -3.17 -15.82
C ASP A 99 7.50 -1.93 -15.24
N GLU A 100 7.54 -0.84 -16.01
CA GLU A 100 6.99 0.44 -15.56
C GLU A 100 5.45 0.42 -15.44
N GLU A 101 4.77 -0.29 -16.33
CA GLU A 101 3.30 -0.40 -16.32
C GLU A 101 2.84 -1.16 -15.08
N MET A 102 3.44 -2.32 -14.80
CA MET A 102 3.11 -3.11 -13.60
C MET A 102 3.43 -2.35 -12.30
N ALA A 103 4.52 -1.61 -12.26
CA ALA A 103 4.89 -0.80 -11.10
C ALA A 103 3.91 0.36 -10.86
N ARG A 104 3.41 0.99 -11.92
CA ARG A 104 2.34 2.01 -11.82
C ARG A 104 1.04 1.40 -11.33
N ASP A 105 0.63 0.26 -11.87
CA ASP A 105 -0.57 -0.46 -11.42
C ASP A 105 -0.49 -0.86 -9.95
N LEU A 106 0.70 -1.29 -9.49
CA LEU A 106 0.95 -1.60 -8.08
C LEU A 106 0.81 -0.35 -7.21
N CYS A 107 1.43 0.76 -7.61
CA CYS A 107 1.30 2.03 -6.91
C CYS A 107 -0.16 2.50 -6.81
N GLU A 108 -0.90 2.47 -7.91
CA GLU A 108 -2.30 2.93 -7.95
C GLU A 108 -3.18 2.07 -7.04
N SER A 109 -2.98 0.74 -7.07
CA SER A 109 -3.72 -0.18 -6.21
C SER A 109 -3.40 0.01 -4.72
N VAL A 110 -2.13 0.27 -4.39
CA VAL A 110 -1.67 0.53 -3.01
C VAL A 110 -2.26 1.84 -2.48
N ILE A 111 -2.21 2.92 -3.26
CA ILE A 111 -2.82 4.20 -2.87
C ILE A 111 -4.32 4.06 -2.67
N HIS A 112 -5.01 3.34 -3.57
CA HIS A 112 -6.46 3.17 -3.46
C HIS A 112 -6.86 2.37 -2.21
N ILE A 113 -6.18 1.25 -1.91
CA ILE A 113 -6.50 0.49 -0.68
C ILE A 113 -6.15 1.29 0.60
N GLU A 114 -5.10 2.13 0.58
CA GLU A 114 -4.78 3.02 1.69
C GLU A 114 -5.89 4.03 1.95
N GLU A 115 -6.44 4.64 0.88
CA GLU A 115 -7.58 5.54 0.96
C GLU A 115 -8.84 4.82 1.47
N GLU A 116 -9.10 3.60 0.99
CA GLU A 116 -10.22 2.79 1.46
C GLU A 116 -10.07 2.41 2.93
N LEU A 117 -8.87 2.06 3.39
CA LEU A 117 -8.66 1.73 4.80
C LEU A 117 -8.74 2.97 5.70
N ALA A 118 -8.28 4.13 5.23
CA ALA A 118 -8.20 5.35 6.04
C ALA A 118 -9.49 6.18 6.03
N ILE A 119 -10.21 6.25 4.91
CA ILE A 119 -11.27 7.25 4.67
C ILE A 119 -12.61 6.57 4.34
N ASP A 120 -12.69 5.86 3.21
CA ASP A 120 -13.96 5.40 2.63
C ASP A 120 -14.52 4.15 3.31
N ARG A 121 -13.63 3.27 3.78
CA ARG A 121 -13.92 2.10 4.61
C ARG A 121 -14.87 1.09 3.95
N ARG A 122 -14.80 0.93 2.62
CA ARG A 122 -15.61 -0.02 1.85
C ARG A 122 -14.93 -1.40 1.77
N VAL A 123 -15.45 -2.34 2.55
CA VAL A 123 -14.83 -3.67 2.72
C VAL A 123 -14.78 -4.53 1.46
N ASP A 124 -15.75 -4.37 0.55
CA ASP A 124 -15.76 -5.06 -0.74
C ASP A 124 -14.67 -4.53 -1.68
N VAL A 125 -14.43 -3.23 -1.66
CA VAL A 125 -13.36 -2.58 -2.43
C VAL A 125 -12.00 -2.96 -1.87
N ILE A 126 -11.81 -2.92 -0.55
CA ILE A 126 -10.57 -3.36 0.12
C ILE A 126 -10.21 -4.80 -0.26
N ALA A 127 -11.19 -5.71 -0.27
CA ALA A 127 -10.94 -7.09 -0.67
C ALA A 127 -10.52 -7.21 -2.14
N SER A 128 -11.13 -6.42 -3.02
CA SER A 128 -10.80 -6.36 -4.45
C SER A 128 -9.38 -5.82 -4.67
N ASP A 129 -9.02 -4.71 -4.04
CA ASP A 129 -7.71 -4.10 -4.17
C ASP A 129 -6.61 -4.99 -3.59
N ALA A 130 -6.85 -5.60 -2.43
CA ALA A 130 -5.90 -6.56 -1.85
C ALA A 130 -5.67 -7.76 -2.78
N ALA A 131 -6.70 -8.24 -3.47
CA ALA A 131 -6.55 -9.28 -4.48
C ALA A 131 -5.76 -8.80 -5.71
N ARG A 132 -5.96 -7.55 -6.15
CA ARG A 132 -5.20 -6.94 -7.25
C ARG A 132 -3.73 -6.78 -6.88
N ILE A 133 -3.42 -6.21 -5.72
CA ILE A 133 -2.05 -6.06 -5.20
C ILE A 133 -1.38 -7.43 -5.10
N ARG A 134 -2.10 -8.44 -4.58
CA ARG A 134 -1.57 -9.81 -4.46
C ARG A 134 -1.19 -10.40 -5.81
N ALA A 135 -2.02 -10.21 -6.84
CA ALA A 135 -1.71 -10.65 -8.19
C ALA A 135 -0.47 -9.92 -8.74
N LEU A 136 -0.41 -8.60 -8.59
CA LEU A 136 0.73 -7.79 -9.03
C LEU A 136 2.03 -8.16 -8.33
N LEU A 137 2.01 -8.43 -7.01
CA LEU A 137 3.22 -8.86 -6.29
C LEU A 137 3.70 -10.25 -6.74
N ARG A 138 2.79 -11.13 -7.16
CA ARG A 138 3.17 -12.43 -7.74
C ARG A 138 3.87 -12.26 -9.08
N ASP A 139 3.33 -11.41 -9.94
CA ASP A 139 3.94 -11.07 -11.23
C ASP A 139 5.28 -10.33 -11.04
N ALA A 140 5.34 -9.40 -10.09
CA ALA A 140 6.55 -8.65 -9.74
C ALA A 140 7.66 -9.55 -9.19
N ALA A 141 7.31 -10.59 -8.42
CA ALA A 141 8.27 -11.58 -7.94
C ALA A 141 9.02 -12.22 -9.13
N GLU A 142 8.28 -12.68 -10.14
CA GLU A 142 8.87 -13.28 -11.35
C GLU A 142 9.71 -12.27 -12.14
N ALA A 143 9.19 -11.04 -12.33
CA ALA A 143 9.91 -9.98 -13.02
C ALA A 143 11.26 -9.62 -12.33
N LEU A 144 11.28 -9.68 -11.00
CA LEU A 144 12.47 -9.44 -10.17
C LEU A 144 13.38 -10.67 -10.00
N GLY A 145 13.05 -11.80 -10.64
CA GLY A 145 13.87 -13.01 -10.64
C GLY A 145 13.65 -13.95 -9.45
N TYR A 146 12.55 -13.80 -8.73
CA TYR A 146 12.09 -14.69 -7.67
C TYR A 146 11.05 -15.69 -8.19
N ALA A 147 10.80 -16.76 -7.44
CA ALA A 147 9.69 -17.66 -7.73
C ALA A 147 8.36 -17.02 -7.31
N ARG A 148 7.34 -17.24 -8.13
CA ARG A 148 5.96 -16.81 -7.87
C ARG A 148 5.46 -17.41 -6.54
N PRO A 149 4.98 -16.60 -5.58
CA PRO A 149 4.47 -17.10 -4.31
C PRO A 149 3.08 -17.73 -4.47
N GLY A 150 2.88 -18.87 -3.79
CA GLY A 150 1.60 -19.60 -3.80
C GLY A 150 1.44 -20.64 -4.91
N ASP A 151 2.46 -20.84 -5.74
CA ASP A 151 2.58 -21.94 -6.69
C ASP A 151 3.12 -23.24 -6.05
#